data_AF-A0A895Y9A5-F1
#
_entry.id   AF-A0A895Y9A5-F1
#
_cell.length_a   1.000
_cell.length_b   1.000
_cell.length_c   1.000
_cell.angle_alpha   90.00
_cell.angle_beta   90.00
_cell.angle_gamma   90.00
#
_symmetry.space_group_name_H-M   'P 1'
#
loop_
_entity.id
_entity.type
_entity.pdbx_description
1 polymer ?
#
loop_
_entity_poly.entity_id
_entity_poly.type
_entity_poly.pdbx_seq_one_letter_code
_entity_poly.pdbx_strand_id
1 'polypeptide(L)'
;MEIDYESALADLPLAGVSDRPLVWENVELAEADQEIALVTVVQQWESLVHKLTYAPVPRSTEDLALLWVLATDDWASEMAGHHAGVSDDPNPDPWVGPQWIRVLDVDAMEQPATVTLCFDRGYYGRESQGGGVEMFREHRALLVVYSLVPELVPELGERWKVSHERPYAGDDYPEPNTGPDRECKEWANHDLTDVPDS
;
A
#
# COMPACT_ATOMS: atom_id res chain seq x y z
N MET A 1 11.97 -3.11 -25.55
CA MET A 1 12.34 -4.15 -24.56
C MET A 1 11.02 -4.70 -24.11
N GLU A 2 10.74 -5.95 -24.42
CA GLU A 2 9.49 -6.60 -24.02
C GLU A 2 9.65 -6.91 -22.53
N ILE A 3 8.82 -6.27 -21.70
CA ILE A 3 8.88 -6.42 -20.25
C ILE A 3 8.16 -7.73 -19.95
N ASP A 4 8.86 -8.70 -19.36
CA ASP A 4 8.22 -9.90 -18.83
C ASP A 4 7.52 -9.53 -17.51
N TYR A 5 6.24 -9.17 -17.63
CA TYR A 5 5.44 -8.64 -16.52
C TYR A 5 5.34 -9.61 -15.34
N GLU A 6 5.23 -10.92 -15.59
CA GLU A 6 5.14 -11.92 -14.52
C GLU A 6 6.46 -11.97 -13.73
N SER A 7 7.60 -11.87 -14.40
CA SER A 7 8.91 -11.76 -13.73
C SER A 7 9.03 -10.45 -12.94
N ALA A 8 8.62 -9.31 -13.52
CA ALA A 8 8.67 -8.03 -12.84
C ALA A 8 7.73 -7.95 -11.62
N LEU A 9 6.55 -8.60 -11.69
CA LEU A 9 5.63 -8.76 -10.56
C LEU A 9 6.20 -9.67 -9.48
N ALA A 10 6.87 -10.77 -9.86
CA ALA A 10 7.52 -11.67 -8.92
C ALA A 10 8.69 -11.02 -8.17
N ASP A 11 9.34 -10.03 -8.80
CA ASP A 11 10.44 -9.25 -8.21
C ASP A 11 9.97 -8.09 -7.32
N LEU A 12 8.65 -7.87 -7.16
CA LEU A 12 8.15 -6.87 -6.23
C LEU A 12 8.47 -7.26 -4.79
N PRO A 13 9.07 -6.35 -4.00
CA PRO A 13 9.43 -6.65 -2.62
C PRO A 13 8.17 -6.59 -1.75
N LEU A 14 7.44 -7.70 -1.64
CA LEU A 14 6.22 -7.78 -0.82
C LEU A 14 6.47 -7.41 0.65
N ALA A 15 7.67 -7.68 1.15
CA ALA A 15 8.12 -7.28 2.49
C ALA A 15 8.59 -5.82 2.58
N GLY A 16 8.39 -5.01 1.54
CA GLY A 16 8.92 -3.66 1.44
C GLY A 16 10.44 -3.62 1.26
N VAL A 17 11.02 -2.43 1.45
CA VAL A 17 12.47 -2.21 1.37
C VAL A 17 13.11 -2.42 2.74
N SER A 18 14.39 -2.82 2.78
CA SER A 18 15.06 -3.28 4.00
C SER A 18 15.05 -2.27 5.16
N ASP A 19 15.04 -0.97 4.87
CA ASP A 19 15.03 0.13 5.85
C ASP A 19 13.61 0.59 6.22
N ARG A 20 12.60 0.21 5.45
CA ARG A 20 11.18 0.51 5.66
C ARG A 20 10.35 -0.71 5.24
N PRO A 21 10.30 -1.77 6.05
CA PRO A 21 9.63 -3.00 5.65
C PRO A 21 8.10 -2.84 5.68
N LEU A 22 7.42 -3.57 4.80
CA LEU A 22 5.99 -3.81 4.87
C LEU A 22 5.75 -5.10 5.64
N VAL A 23 4.96 -5.02 6.71
CA VAL A 23 4.62 -6.16 7.56
C VAL A 23 3.14 -6.50 7.34
N TRP A 24 2.89 -7.60 6.61
CA TRP A 24 1.55 -8.05 6.31
C TRP A 24 1.01 -8.98 7.40
N GLU A 25 -0.13 -8.63 7.98
CA GLU A 25 -0.92 -9.52 8.82
C GLU A 25 -2.10 -10.07 8.01
N ASN A 26 -2.03 -11.36 7.69
CA ASN A 26 -3.07 -12.01 6.92
C ASN A 26 -4.23 -12.41 7.83
N VAL A 27 -5.43 -12.02 7.46
CA VAL A 27 -6.65 -12.67 7.94
C VAL A 27 -6.80 -13.97 7.16
N GLU A 28 -7.25 -15.04 7.82
CA GLU A 28 -7.69 -16.26 7.15
C GLU A 28 -8.82 -15.89 6.18
N LEU A 29 -8.48 -15.68 4.90
CA LEU A 29 -9.49 -15.53 3.86
C LEU A 29 -10.28 -16.83 3.81
N ALA A 30 -11.60 -16.74 3.75
CA ALA A 30 -12.39 -17.90 3.39
C ALA A 30 -11.86 -18.38 2.03
N GLU A 31 -11.74 -19.70 1.80
CA GLU A 31 -10.98 -20.31 0.70
C GLU A 31 -11.48 -19.97 -0.75
N ALA A 32 -12.20 -18.87 -0.96
CA ALA A 32 -12.62 -18.38 -2.26
C ALA A 32 -11.42 -17.85 -3.06
N ASP A 33 -11.07 -18.55 -4.14
CA ASP A 33 -10.00 -18.19 -5.09
C ASP A 33 -10.04 -16.71 -5.52
N GLN A 34 -11.23 -16.12 -5.61
CA GLN A 34 -11.42 -14.73 -6.00
C GLN A 34 -10.95 -13.73 -4.93
N GLU A 35 -11.22 -13.97 -3.66
CA GLU A 35 -10.77 -13.09 -2.56
C GLU A 35 -9.24 -13.07 -2.47
N ILE A 36 -8.62 -14.25 -2.61
CA ILE A 36 -7.17 -14.41 -2.66
C ILE A 36 -6.58 -13.63 -3.84
N ALA A 37 -7.21 -13.71 -5.02
CA ALA A 37 -6.76 -12.98 -6.21
C ALA A 37 -6.83 -11.45 -6.00
N LEU A 38 -7.92 -10.94 -5.42
CA LEU A 38 -8.09 -9.51 -5.13
C LEU A 38 -7.04 -9.01 -4.13
N VAL A 39 -6.83 -9.74 -3.03
CA VAL A 39 -5.82 -9.39 -2.02
C VAL A 39 -4.41 -9.43 -2.61
N THR A 40 -4.10 -10.41 -3.45
CA THR A 40 -2.79 -10.52 -4.12
C THR A 40 -2.51 -9.29 -4.98
N VAL A 41 -3.49 -8.83 -5.77
CA VAL A 41 -3.33 -7.62 -6.60
C VAL A 41 -3.09 -6.38 -5.73
N VAL A 42 -3.82 -6.24 -4.62
CA VAL A 42 -3.63 -5.12 -3.70
C VAL A 42 -2.27 -5.18 -3.00
N GLN A 43 -1.78 -6.36 -2.62
CA GLN A 43 -0.44 -6.53 -2.06
C GLN A 43 0.65 -6.11 -3.05
N GLN A 44 0.51 -6.52 -4.31
CA GLN A 44 1.44 -6.13 -5.37
C GLN A 44 1.38 -4.61 -5.62
N TRP A 45 0.17 -4.03 -5.65
CA TRP A 45 -0.04 -2.59 -5.80
C TRP A 45 0.67 -1.81 -4.68
N GLU A 46 0.43 -2.15 -3.42
CA GLU A 46 1.05 -1.48 -2.28
C GLU A 46 2.56 -1.63 -2.27
N SER A 47 3.07 -2.81 -2.65
CA SER A 47 4.51 -3.04 -2.73
C SER A 47 5.16 -2.19 -3.83
N LEU A 48 4.48 -2.02 -4.97
CA LEU A 48 4.93 -1.12 -6.03
C LEU A 48 4.91 0.33 -5.58
N VAL A 49 3.81 0.82 -5.00
CA VAL A 49 3.68 2.19 -4.50
C VAL A 49 4.74 2.48 -3.44
N HIS A 50 4.95 1.54 -2.52
CA HIS A 50 5.99 1.62 -1.51
C HIS A 50 7.39 1.70 -2.12
N LYS A 51 7.70 0.84 -3.09
CA LYS A 51 8.98 0.88 -3.82
C LYS A 51 9.17 2.22 -4.54
N LEU A 52 8.16 2.70 -5.28
CA LEU A 52 8.22 3.96 -6.02
C LEU A 52 8.38 5.18 -5.11
N THR A 53 7.86 5.09 -3.88
CA THR A 53 7.90 6.18 -2.89
C THR A 53 9.21 6.19 -2.11
N TYR A 54 9.72 5.02 -1.70
CA TYR A 54 10.75 4.93 -0.67
C TYR A 54 12.06 4.26 -1.07
N ALA A 55 12.11 3.53 -2.19
CA ALA A 55 13.33 2.81 -2.55
C ALA A 55 14.47 3.80 -2.85
N PRO A 56 15.69 3.56 -2.32
CA PRO A 56 16.85 4.43 -2.52
C PRO A 56 17.46 4.35 -3.93
N VAL A 57 16.78 3.70 -4.88
CA VAL A 57 17.25 3.44 -6.24
C VAL A 57 16.42 4.28 -7.22
N PRO A 58 16.99 4.86 -8.28
CA PRO A 58 16.20 5.55 -9.30
C PRO A 58 15.11 4.62 -9.86
N ARG A 59 13.87 5.12 -9.88
CA ARG A 59 12.70 4.46 -10.46
C ARG A 59 13.05 3.95 -11.85
N SER A 60 12.98 2.63 -12.06
CA SER A 60 13.20 2.07 -13.40
C SER A 60 11.98 2.33 -14.28
N THR A 61 12.16 2.38 -15.59
CA THR A 61 11.03 2.42 -16.54
C THR A 61 10.15 1.19 -16.43
N GLU A 62 10.69 0.07 -15.91
CA GLU A 62 9.97 -1.18 -15.70
C GLU A 62 9.03 -1.07 -14.50
N ASP A 63 9.47 -0.46 -13.39
CA ASP A 63 8.61 -0.23 -12.22
C ASP A 63 7.44 0.69 -12.56
N LEU A 64 7.67 1.74 -13.36
CA LEU A 64 6.60 2.60 -13.83
C LEU A 64 5.63 1.86 -14.75
N ALA A 65 6.11 0.93 -15.59
CA ALA A 65 5.24 0.15 -16.46
C ALA A 65 4.27 -0.76 -15.67
N LEU A 66 4.68 -1.24 -14.49
CA LEU A 66 3.82 -2.05 -13.61
C LEU A 66 2.58 -1.30 -13.11
N LEU A 67 2.59 0.04 -13.10
CA LEU A 67 1.38 0.83 -12.78
C LEU A 67 0.22 0.46 -13.71
N TRP A 68 0.47 0.35 -15.02
CA TRP A 68 -0.56 0.02 -16.01
C TRP A 68 -0.95 -1.47 -16.02
N VAL A 69 -0.14 -2.33 -15.39
CA VAL A 69 -0.48 -3.74 -15.18
C VAL A 69 -1.41 -3.89 -13.98
N LEU A 70 -1.11 -3.19 -12.88
CA LEU A 70 -1.81 -3.34 -11.60
C LEU A 70 -3.00 -2.39 -11.43
N ALA A 71 -3.06 -1.29 -12.18
CA ALA A 71 -4.10 -0.28 -12.09
C ALA A 71 -4.73 0.08 -13.44
N THR A 72 -5.99 0.51 -13.42
CA THR A 72 -6.68 1.02 -14.61
C THR A 72 -5.90 2.19 -15.22
N ASP A 73 -6.05 2.43 -16.53
CA ASP A 73 -5.24 3.43 -17.23
C ASP A 73 -5.36 4.83 -16.61
N ASP A 74 -6.55 5.19 -16.16
CA ASP A 74 -6.82 6.46 -15.48
C ASP A 74 -6.06 6.55 -14.15
N TRP A 75 -6.14 5.51 -13.32
CA TRP A 75 -5.48 5.48 -12.01
C TRP A 75 -3.96 5.37 -12.12
N ALA A 76 -3.46 4.54 -13.04
CA ALA A 76 -2.05 4.43 -13.35
C ALA A 76 -1.47 5.78 -13.81
N SER A 77 -2.21 6.54 -14.62
CA SER A 77 -1.80 7.86 -15.10
C SER A 77 -1.74 8.90 -13.96
N GLU A 78 -2.72 8.89 -13.05
CA GLU A 78 -2.74 9.74 -11.86
C GLU A 78 -1.52 9.47 -10.98
N MET A 79 -1.26 8.20 -10.68
CA MET A 79 -0.13 7.77 -9.86
C MET A 79 1.22 8.04 -10.52
N ALA A 80 1.31 7.81 -11.83
CA ALA A 80 2.48 8.20 -12.60
C ALA A 80 2.72 9.71 -12.51
N GLY A 81 1.67 10.54 -12.52
CA GLY A 81 1.73 11.98 -12.30
C GLY A 81 2.27 12.37 -10.93
N HIS A 82 1.78 11.73 -9.86
CA HIS A 82 2.28 11.93 -8.49
C HIS A 82 3.76 11.57 -8.33
N HIS A 83 4.22 10.56 -9.06
CA HIS A 83 5.62 10.15 -9.09
C HIS A 83 6.43 10.79 -10.25
N ALA A 84 5.80 11.58 -11.12
CA ALA A 84 6.45 12.34 -12.20
C ALA A 84 6.87 13.71 -11.68
N GLY A 85 7.69 13.70 -10.64
CA GLY A 85 8.16 14.90 -9.97
C GLY A 85 8.97 14.47 -8.78
N VAL A 86 10.29 14.46 -8.92
CA VAL A 86 11.16 14.39 -7.74
C VAL A 86 11.03 15.76 -7.08
N SER A 87 10.32 15.82 -5.97
CA SER A 87 10.55 16.91 -5.03
C SER A 87 11.90 16.64 -4.39
N ASP A 88 12.92 17.40 -4.78
CA ASP A 88 14.21 17.40 -4.09
C ASP A 88 14.10 17.98 -2.67
N ASP A 89 12.95 18.57 -2.31
CA ASP A 89 12.69 18.99 -0.95
C ASP A 89 12.51 17.75 -0.06
N PRO A 90 13.43 17.52 0.91
CA PRO A 90 13.26 16.45 1.87
C PRO A 90 11.96 16.71 2.63
N ASN A 91 11.10 15.70 2.71
CA ASN A 91 9.98 15.72 3.63
C ASN A 91 10.55 16.10 5.02
N PRO A 92 10.05 17.16 5.69
CA PRO A 92 10.57 17.57 7.00
C PRO A 92 10.40 16.47 8.06
N ASP A 93 9.44 15.57 7.84
CA ASP A 93 9.12 14.45 8.70
C ASP A 93 9.07 13.16 7.86
N PRO A 94 10.21 12.59 7.43
CA PRO A 94 10.20 11.32 6.71
C PRO A 94 9.58 10.20 7.55
N TRP A 95 8.82 9.33 6.90
CA TRP A 95 8.49 8.02 7.46
C TRP A 95 9.77 7.24 7.81
N VAL A 96 9.76 6.63 8.99
CA VAL A 96 10.83 5.82 9.55
C VAL A 96 10.28 4.50 10.09
N GLY A 97 10.98 3.41 9.79
CA GLY A 97 10.63 2.08 10.28
C GLY A 97 9.56 1.34 9.46
N PRO A 98 9.02 0.24 10.01
CA PRO A 98 7.99 -0.59 9.38
C PRO A 98 6.65 0.14 9.16
N GLN A 99 5.91 -0.33 8.17
CA GLN A 99 4.48 -0.10 7.99
C GLN A 99 3.75 -1.44 8.10
N TRP A 100 2.81 -1.55 9.04
CA TRP A 100 1.99 -2.75 9.19
C TRP A 100 0.71 -2.61 8.41
N ILE A 101 0.29 -3.70 7.78
CA ILE A 101 -0.88 -3.74 6.91
C ILE A 101 -1.70 -4.97 7.26
N ARG A 102 -2.99 -4.78 7.48
CA ARG A 102 -3.96 -5.86 7.70
C ARG A 102 -5.13 -5.74 6.75
N VAL A 103 -5.50 -6.86 6.13
CA VAL A 103 -6.76 -6.95 5.38
C VAL A 103 -7.91 -7.02 6.39
N LEU A 104 -8.85 -6.09 6.33
CA LEU A 104 -10.03 -6.09 7.22
C LEU A 104 -11.25 -6.71 6.55
N ASP A 105 -11.43 -6.47 5.26
CA ASP A 105 -12.61 -6.92 4.53
C ASP A 105 -12.32 -7.07 3.04
N VAL A 106 -13.02 -8.00 2.40
CA VAL A 106 -12.97 -8.23 0.95
C VAL A 106 -14.39 -8.45 0.45
N ASP A 107 -14.90 -7.51 -0.34
CA ASP A 107 -16.17 -7.69 -1.05
C ASP A 107 -15.89 -8.07 -2.52
N ALA A 108 -15.86 -9.38 -2.77
CA ALA A 108 -15.64 -9.94 -4.10
C ALA A 108 -16.92 -10.01 -4.96
N MET A 109 -18.09 -9.80 -4.36
CA MET A 109 -19.39 -9.98 -5.03
C MET A 109 -19.93 -8.68 -5.63
N GLU A 110 -19.45 -7.53 -5.16
CA GLU A 110 -19.76 -6.22 -5.71
C GLU A 110 -18.93 -5.87 -6.96
N GLN A 111 -19.43 -4.93 -7.77
CA GLN A 111 -18.67 -4.28 -8.84
C GLN A 111 -18.74 -2.75 -8.70
N PRO A 112 -17.60 -2.07 -8.48
CA PRO A 112 -16.26 -2.63 -8.34
C PRO A 112 -16.14 -3.53 -7.09
N ALA A 113 -15.32 -4.58 -7.17
CA ALA A 113 -14.96 -5.38 -6.00
C ALA A 113 -14.13 -4.50 -5.06
N THR A 114 -14.16 -4.77 -3.76
CA THR A 114 -13.42 -3.95 -2.79
C THR A 114 -12.51 -4.77 -1.88
N VAL A 115 -11.37 -4.19 -1.55
CA VAL A 115 -10.46 -4.70 -0.51
C VAL A 115 -10.22 -3.55 0.46
N THR A 116 -10.56 -3.79 1.72
CA THR A 116 -10.36 -2.82 2.80
C THR A 116 -9.11 -3.20 3.58
N LEU A 117 -8.15 -2.28 3.64
CA LEU A 117 -6.94 -2.42 4.44
C LEU A 117 -6.99 -1.49 5.65
N CYS A 118 -6.42 -1.96 6.74
CA CYS A 118 -5.97 -1.12 7.83
C CYS A 118 -4.45 -1.01 7.81
N PHE A 119 -3.96 0.21 7.91
CA PHE A 119 -2.55 0.53 8.01
C PHE A 119 -2.22 1.05 9.40
N ASP A 120 -1.17 0.49 9.98
CA ASP A 120 -0.37 1.19 10.96
C ASP A 120 0.78 1.87 10.21
N ARG A 121 0.65 3.18 9.95
CA ARG A 121 1.64 3.95 9.19
C ARG A 121 2.97 4.15 9.94
N GLY A 122 3.09 3.58 11.14
CA GLY A 122 4.34 3.51 11.87
C GLY A 122 4.77 4.87 12.43
N TYR A 123 6.03 5.21 12.21
CA TYR A 123 6.70 6.34 12.84
C TYR A 123 7.22 7.32 11.79
N TYR A 124 7.34 8.57 12.21
CA TYR A 124 7.94 9.66 11.46
C TYR A 124 9.15 10.16 12.24
N GLY A 125 10.20 10.54 11.54
CA GLY A 125 11.42 11.10 12.14
C GLY A 125 11.52 12.59 11.83
N ARG A 126 11.67 13.43 12.85
CA ARG A 126 11.97 14.86 12.68
C ARG A 126 13.36 15.16 13.23
N GLU A 127 14.12 16.04 12.58
CA GLU A 127 15.32 16.60 13.22
C GLU A 127 14.94 17.46 14.44
N SER A 128 15.37 17.02 15.61
CA SER A 128 15.24 17.78 16.85
C SER A 128 16.25 18.93 16.87
N GLN A 129 15.89 20.03 17.55
CA GLN A 129 16.72 21.22 17.69
C GLN A 129 18.10 20.96 18.35
N GLY A 130 18.31 19.78 18.95
CA GLY A 130 19.56 19.35 19.57
C GLY A 130 20.46 18.47 18.69
N GLY A 131 20.09 18.20 17.42
CA GLY A 131 20.91 17.41 16.49
C GLY A 131 20.69 15.88 16.55
N GLY A 132 19.52 15.43 17.03
CA GLY A 132 19.08 14.02 16.96
C GLY A 132 17.76 13.87 16.20
N VAL A 133 17.37 12.65 15.82
CA VAL A 133 16.06 12.38 15.22
C VAL A 133 15.05 12.08 16.33
N GLU A 134 14.01 12.91 16.44
CA GLU A 134 12.83 12.64 17.27
C GLU A 134 11.85 11.80 16.47
N MET A 135 11.44 10.65 17.01
CA MET A 135 10.44 9.79 16.40
C MET A 135 9.06 10.09 16.99
N PHE A 136 8.06 10.27 16.13
CA PHE A 136 6.68 10.51 16.53
C PHE A 136 5.70 9.74 15.64
N ARG A 137 4.42 9.69 16.02
CA ARG A 137 3.36 9.02 15.25
C ARG A 137 2.29 10.05 14.89
N GLU A 138 2.12 10.34 13.60
CA GLU A 138 1.14 11.33 13.12
C GLU A 138 -0.22 10.67 12.83
N HIS A 139 -0.22 9.49 12.21
CA HIS A 139 -1.44 8.76 11.84
C HIS A 139 -1.32 7.29 12.23
N ARG A 140 -1.74 6.96 13.46
CA ARG A 140 -1.61 5.59 13.99
C ARG A 140 -2.39 4.57 13.18
N ALA A 141 -3.63 4.89 12.84
CA ALA A 141 -4.51 4.01 12.09
C ALA A 141 -4.98 4.74 10.84
N LEU A 142 -4.79 4.13 9.68
CA LEU A 142 -5.41 4.57 8.43
C LEU A 142 -6.20 3.42 7.83
N LEU A 143 -7.48 3.66 7.58
CA LEU A 143 -8.29 2.76 6.78
C LEU A 143 -8.18 3.17 5.31
N VAL A 144 -7.98 2.22 4.40
CA VAL A 144 -7.97 2.47 2.97
C VAL A 144 -8.83 1.44 2.27
N VAL A 145 -9.68 1.90 1.36
CA VAL A 145 -10.51 1.02 0.53
C VAL A 145 -10.04 1.10 -0.91
N TYR A 146 -9.57 -0.04 -1.43
CA TYR A 146 -9.24 -0.20 -2.84
C TYR A 146 -10.45 -0.71 -3.58
N SER A 147 -10.75 -0.08 -4.71
CA SER A 147 -11.74 -0.54 -5.67
C SER A 147 -11.03 -1.27 -6.80
N LEU A 148 -11.50 -2.45 -7.17
CA LEU A 148 -10.92 -3.29 -8.22
C LEU A 148 -11.96 -3.62 -9.28
N VAL A 149 -11.54 -3.61 -10.54
CA VAL A 149 -12.36 -3.99 -11.69
C VAL A 149 -11.63 -5.03 -12.53
N PRO A 150 -12.35 -5.99 -13.16
CA PRO A 150 -11.73 -6.89 -14.11
C PRO A 150 -11.51 -6.15 -15.44
N GLU A 151 -10.29 -6.18 -15.96
CA GLU A 151 -9.94 -5.63 -17.26
C GLU A 151 -9.11 -6.63 -18.07
N LEU A 152 -9.21 -6.52 -19.39
CA LEU A 152 -8.37 -7.30 -20.30
C LEU A 152 -6.99 -6.66 -20.40
N VAL A 153 -5.98 -7.34 -19.87
CA VAL A 153 -4.59 -6.95 -20.04
C VAL A 153 -4.04 -7.66 -21.29
N PRO A 154 -3.47 -6.92 -22.27
CA PRO A 154 -2.84 -7.53 -23.43
C PRO A 154 -1.86 -8.62 -23.01
N GLU A 155 -1.88 -9.77 -23.70
CA GLU A 155 -0.98 -10.91 -23.48
C GLU A 155 -1.14 -11.66 -22.15
N LEU A 156 -1.77 -11.07 -21.13
CA LEU A 156 -1.99 -11.67 -19.80
C LEU A 156 -3.43 -12.10 -19.53
N GLY A 157 -4.37 -11.74 -20.41
CA GLY A 157 -5.78 -12.09 -20.28
C GLY A 157 -6.56 -11.17 -19.32
N GLU A 158 -7.73 -11.62 -18.86
CA GLU A 158 -8.53 -10.87 -17.88
C GLU A 158 -7.84 -10.89 -16.51
N ARG A 159 -7.66 -9.71 -15.92
CA ARG A 159 -7.01 -9.51 -14.61
C ARG A 159 -7.78 -8.48 -13.80
N TRP A 160 -7.73 -8.60 -12.48
CA TRP A 160 -8.19 -7.54 -11.59
C TRP A 160 -7.19 -6.40 -11.59
N LYS A 161 -7.68 -5.17 -11.67
CA LYS A 161 -6.87 -3.95 -11.62
C LYS A 161 -7.45 -2.98 -10.60
N VAL A 162 -6.58 -2.29 -9.88
CA VAL A 162 -6.94 -1.20 -8.96
C VAL A 162 -7.47 -0.02 -9.79
N SER A 163 -8.72 0.36 -9.57
CA SER A 163 -9.35 1.50 -10.26
C SER A 163 -9.32 2.77 -9.44
N HIS A 164 -9.26 2.65 -8.12
CA HIS A 164 -9.29 3.80 -7.23
C HIS A 164 -8.87 3.41 -5.81
N GLU A 165 -8.24 4.36 -5.10
CA GLU A 165 -7.92 4.30 -3.68
C GLU A 165 -8.73 5.38 -2.94
N ARG A 166 -9.34 5.00 -1.81
CA ARG A 166 -9.96 5.95 -0.88
C ARG A 166 -9.34 5.83 0.51
N PRO A 167 -8.42 6.73 0.88
CA PRO A 167 -7.92 6.80 2.25
C PRO A 167 -8.95 7.48 3.16
N TYR A 168 -9.07 6.96 4.38
CA TYR A 168 -9.90 7.53 5.44
C TYR A 168 -9.05 7.77 6.69
N ALA A 169 -8.58 9.00 6.85
CA ALA A 169 -7.77 9.41 8.00
C ALA A 169 -8.66 9.62 9.24
N GLY A 170 -8.20 9.11 10.39
CA GLY A 170 -8.96 8.96 11.63
C GLY A 170 -9.66 10.20 12.22
N ASP A 171 -9.35 11.42 11.75
CA ASP A 171 -9.97 12.68 12.20
C ASP A 171 -11.11 13.19 11.27
N ASP A 172 -11.19 12.70 10.03
CA ASP A 172 -12.23 13.11 9.05
C ASP A 172 -13.54 12.32 9.18
N TYR A 173 -13.70 11.53 10.24
CA TYR A 173 -14.92 10.80 10.53
C TYR A 173 -15.91 11.66 11.33
N PRO A 174 -17.06 12.05 10.77
CA PRO A 174 -18.16 12.58 11.55
C PRO A 174 -18.87 11.39 12.24
N GLU A 175 -18.55 11.16 13.52
CA GLU A 175 -19.24 10.27 14.47
C GLU A 175 -18.87 8.76 14.49
N PRO A 176 -19.24 8.03 15.56
CA PRO A 176 -18.33 7.43 16.53
C PRO A 176 -17.84 6.02 16.16
N ASN A 177 -16.54 5.76 16.38
CA ASN A 177 -15.88 4.48 16.72
C ASN A 177 -16.75 3.20 16.59
N THR A 178 -17.18 2.84 15.38
CA THR A 178 -17.94 1.60 15.12
C THR A 178 -17.50 1.00 13.78
N GLY A 179 -17.63 -0.32 13.65
CA GLY A 179 -17.23 -1.03 12.43
C GLY A 179 -15.71 -1.09 12.19
N PRO A 180 -15.28 -1.17 10.91
CA PRO A 180 -13.87 -1.35 10.53
C PRO A 180 -12.90 -0.28 11.05
N ASP A 181 -13.36 0.96 11.26
CA ASP A 181 -12.54 2.04 11.83
C ASP A 181 -12.13 1.75 13.28
N ARG A 182 -13.07 1.30 14.12
CA ARG A 182 -12.75 0.95 15.52
C ARG A 182 -11.79 -0.22 15.57
N GLU A 183 -12.03 -1.25 14.77
CA GLU A 183 -11.15 -2.40 14.67
C GLU A 183 -9.75 -1.98 14.22
N CYS A 184 -9.65 -1.13 13.20
CA CYS A 184 -8.38 -0.59 12.70
C CYS A 184 -7.62 0.18 13.79
N LYS A 185 -8.29 1.06 14.54
CA LYS A 185 -7.70 1.83 15.65
C LYS A 185 -7.28 0.97 16.84
N GLU A 186 -8.04 -0.07 17.16
CA GLU A 186 -7.69 -1.03 18.22
C GLU A 186 -6.49 -1.89 17.82
N TRP A 187 -6.42 -2.28 16.55
CA TRP A 187 -5.33 -3.09 16.00
C TRP A 187 -4.02 -2.30 15.80
N ALA A 188 -4.09 -1.07 15.29
CA ALA A 188 -2.92 -0.26 14.91
C ALA A 188 -2.18 0.35 16.11
N ASN A 189 -1.51 -0.52 16.89
CA ASN A 189 -0.74 -0.19 18.08
C ASN A 189 0.62 -0.89 18.10
N HIS A 190 1.20 -1.17 16.93
CA HIS A 190 2.49 -1.85 16.84
C HIS A 190 3.65 -0.94 17.28
N ASP A 191 4.66 -1.55 17.87
CA ASP A 191 5.93 -0.93 18.25
C ASP A 191 7.06 -1.33 17.30
N LEU A 192 8.12 -0.51 17.22
CA LEU A 192 9.29 -0.79 16.35
C LEU A 192 9.96 -2.15 16.60
N THR A 193 9.74 -2.75 17.76
CA THR A 193 10.28 -4.07 18.13
C THR A 193 9.47 -5.24 17.57
N ASP A 194 8.29 -4.97 16.99
CA ASP A 194 7.35 -6.00 16.56
C ASP A 194 7.59 -6.48 15.13
N VAL A 195 8.74 -6.14 14.54
CA VAL A 195 9.17 -6.66 13.24
C VAL A 195 9.80 -8.04 13.48
N PRO A 196 9.24 -9.13 12.92
CA PRO A 196 9.87 -10.44 13.00
C PRO A 196 11.28 -10.40 12.39
N ASP A 197 12.25 -11.03 13.05
CA ASP A 197 13.53 -11.34 12.41
C ASP A 197 13.22 -12.20 11.17
N SER A 198 13.42 -11.62 9.98
CA SER A 198 13.11 -12.27 8.69
C SER A 198 14.07 -13.41 8.34
#